data_AF-A0A316QEY0-F1
#
_entry.id   AF-A0A316QEY0-F1
#
_cell.length_a   1.000
_cell.length_b   1.000
_cell.length_c   1.000
_cell.angle_alpha   90.00
_cell.angle_beta   90.00
_cell.angle_gamma   90.00
#
_symmetry.space_group_name_H-M   'P 1'
#
loop_
_entity.id
_entity.type
_entity.pdbx_description
1 polymer ?
#
loop_
_entity_poly.entity_id
_entity_poly.type
_entity_poly.pdbx_seq_one_letter_code
_entity_poly.pdbx_strand_id
1 'polypeptide(L)'
;MKNGKNNEFRPTGGGSAGKNAAAGRETRENRENREPRERRENREIREARENRETHENRTPREMRENREPRGGKNPPQKDSRVRKNTFVERDKNKNGGGRDKNNADGRKDTYVYVLDGNLYINLTNKCSNGCSFCVRNERASYYGNYLWLRHGDPTAEKVIAAIGGLGDIKRFKEAVFCGFGEPTYKMAELAAVADWVHAQGLPTRLNTNGQGNLINKRDIVPELKGRIDLVNVSLNASSAEKYQPICRSMFGENGFAAMIEFARLCKRNGVNCRFSVVDCIGEEEVAACKRLAEGVGVPLYVRKYITDS
;
A
#
# COMPACT_ATOMS: atom_id res chain seq x y z
N MET A 1 9.32 -85.62 -13.02
CA MET A 1 10.19 -84.51 -12.57
C MET A 1 9.40 -83.60 -11.63
N LYS A 2 10.09 -83.02 -10.66
CA LYS A 2 9.65 -82.52 -9.33
C LYS A 2 8.56 -81.42 -9.30
N ASN A 3 7.61 -81.59 -8.36
CA ASN A 3 7.08 -80.66 -7.31
C ASN A 3 6.74 -79.19 -7.68
N GLY A 4 5.68 -78.53 -7.17
CA GLY A 4 4.63 -78.87 -6.20
C GLY A 4 3.99 -77.59 -5.59
N LYS A 5 2.73 -77.74 -5.10
CA LYS A 5 2.00 -77.00 -4.02
C LYS A 5 1.58 -75.53 -4.29
N ASN A 6 0.29 -75.18 -4.40
CA ASN A 6 -0.81 -75.08 -3.39
C ASN A 6 -0.44 -74.24 -2.15
N ASN A 7 -1.19 -73.15 -1.84
CA ASN A 7 -2.47 -73.25 -1.13
C ASN A 7 -3.15 -71.87 -0.91
N GLU A 8 -4.48 -71.86 -0.99
CA GLU A 8 -5.41 -70.79 -0.59
C GLU A 8 -5.59 -70.73 0.93
N PHE A 9 -6.00 -69.57 1.48
CA PHE A 9 -7.12 -69.51 2.43
C PHE A 9 -7.60 -68.07 2.71
N ARG A 10 -8.90 -67.82 2.54
CA ARG A 10 -9.69 -66.75 3.18
C ARG A 10 -10.81 -67.44 3.98
N PRO A 11 -11.27 -66.83 5.07
CA PRO A 11 -12.71 -66.89 5.31
C PRO A 11 -13.32 -65.56 5.75
N THR A 12 -14.60 -65.41 5.40
CA THR A 12 -15.53 -64.36 5.79
C THR A 12 -16.63 -64.94 6.69
N GLY A 13 -17.04 -64.19 7.71
CA GLY A 13 -18.45 -64.03 8.10
C GLY A 13 -19.04 -64.93 9.19
N GLY A 14 -19.54 -64.29 10.26
CA GLY A 14 -20.99 -64.29 10.57
C GLY A 14 -21.53 -65.03 11.80
N GLY A 15 -22.08 -64.25 12.75
CA GLY A 15 -23.21 -64.61 13.67
C GLY A 15 -22.83 -65.13 15.06
N SER A 16 -23.56 -64.93 16.16
CA SER A 16 -24.73 -64.09 16.49
C SER A 16 -25.03 -64.20 18.01
N ALA A 17 -25.56 -63.12 18.61
CA ALA A 17 -26.52 -63.02 19.73
C ALA A 17 -26.19 -63.53 21.16
N GLY A 18 -26.42 -62.65 22.16
CA GLY A 18 -26.60 -63.07 23.56
C GLY A 18 -26.66 -61.99 24.66
N LYS A 19 -27.86 -61.41 24.88
CA LYS A 19 -28.53 -61.15 26.18
C LYS A 19 -28.07 -60.05 27.18
N ASN A 20 -29.07 -59.20 27.47
CA ASN A 20 -29.61 -58.79 28.79
C ASN A 20 -29.20 -57.48 29.48
N ALA A 21 -30.26 -56.80 29.92
CA ALA A 21 -30.38 -55.53 30.61
C ALA A 21 -30.23 -55.64 32.15
N ALA A 22 -29.93 -54.52 32.83
CA ALA A 22 -30.88 -53.78 33.69
C ALA A 22 -30.21 -52.98 34.84
N ALA A 23 -30.70 -51.73 35.01
CA ALA A 23 -30.90 -50.90 36.22
C ALA A 23 -29.71 -50.64 37.20
N GLY A 24 -29.50 -49.44 37.77
CA GLY A 24 -30.23 -48.17 37.82
C GLY A 24 -29.85 -47.43 39.13
N ARG A 25 -29.80 -46.08 39.12
CA ARG A 25 -30.29 -45.14 40.16
C ARG A 25 -29.66 -43.75 40.04
N GLU A 26 -30.52 -42.75 40.21
CA GLU A 26 -30.30 -41.30 40.15
C GLU A 26 -29.50 -40.75 41.34
N THR A 27 -28.76 -39.66 41.12
CA THR A 27 -28.70 -38.49 42.03
C THR A 27 -28.30 -37.21 41.28
N ARG A 28 -29.28 -36.31 41.13
CA ARG A 28 -29.33 -34.87 41.53
C ARG A 28 -28.14 -33.89 41.25
N GLU A 29 -28.48 -32.85 40.48
CA GLU A 29 -28.13 -31.41 40.53
C GLU A 29 -26.77 -30.81 40.05
N ASN A 30 -26.93 -29.74 39.25
CA ASN A 30 -26.08 -28.56 38.97
C ASN A 30 -24.90 -28.62 37.98
N ARG A 31 -25.11 -28.09 36.75
CA ARG A 31 -24.33 -26.96 36.20
C ARG A 31 -24.90 -26.37 34.89
N GLU A 32 -25.44 -25.16 35.02
CA GLU A 32 -25.42 -24.01 34.09
C GLU A 32 -25.51 -24.23 32.57
N ASN A 33 -26.64 -23.80 32.01
CA ASN A 33 -26.86 -23.48 30.60
C ASN A 33 -25.83 -22.47 30.08
N ARG A 34 -25.14 -22.82 28.99
CA ARG A 34 -24.34 -21.89 28.18
C ARG A 34 -25.04 -21.70 26.84
N GLU A 35 -25.67 -20.54 26.64
CA GLU A 35 -26.24 -20.16 25.34
C GLU A 35 -25.13 -19.88 24.29
N PRO A 36 -25.38 -20.08 22.99
CA PRO A 36 -24.36 -19.91 21.95
C PRO A 36 -24.10 -18.43 21.62
N ARG A 37 -22.83 -18.11 21.38
CA ARG A 37 -22.27 -16.76 21.08
C ARG A 37 -22.88 -16.06 19.85
N GLU A 38 -23.68 -16.73 19.02
CA GLU A 38 -24.18 -16.20 17.75
C GLU A 38 -25.29 -15.14 17.90
N ARG A 39 -26.01 -15.08 19.02
CA ARG A 39 -27.03 -14.04 19.23
C ARG A 39 -26.45 -12.68 19.65
N ARG A 40 -25.21 -12.63 20.16
CA ARG A 40 -24.58 -11.38 20.64
C ARG A 40 -24.05 -10.51 19.50
N GLU A 41 -23.41 -11.11 18.49
CA GLU A 41 -22.89 -10.37 17.33
C GLU A 41 -24.00 -9.70 16.51
N ASN A 42 -25.16 -10.35 16.37
CA ASN A 42 -26.28 -9.77 15.63
C ASN A 42 -26.94 -8.57 16.34
N ARG A 43 -26.76 -8.44 17.67
CA ARG A 43 -27.27 -7.30 18.43
C ARG A 43 -26.35 -6.08 18.30
N GLU A 44 -25.04 -6.30 18.35
CA GLU A 44 -24.03 -5.25 18.18
C GLU A 44 -24.06 -4.63 16.77
N ILE A 45 -24.37 -5.44 15.74
CA ILE A 45 -24.52 -4.94 14.36
C ILE A 45 -25.78 -4.06 14.19
N ARG A 46 -26.86 -4.33 14.94
CA ARG A 46 -28.08 -3.50 14.90
C ARG A 46 -27.91 -2.17 15.63
N GLU A 47 -27.31 -2.17 16.81
CA GLU A 47 -27.05 -0.94 17.58
C GLU A 47 -26.06 0.01 16.87
N ALA A 48 -25.12 -0.53 16.09
CA ALA A 48 -24.22 0.28 15.25
C ALA A 48 -24.90 0.91 14.02
N ARG A 49 -26.02 0.35 13.54
CA ARG A 49 -26.79 0.92 12.41
C ARG A 49 -27.69 2.06 12.85
N GLU A 50 -28.35 1.95 14.01
CA GLU A 50 -29.24 3.01 14.52
C GLU A 50 -28.48 4.29 14.90
N ASN A 51 -27.23 4.17 15.38
CA ASN A 51 -26.40 5.34 15.69
C ASN A 51 -25.87 6.10 14.44
N ARG A 52 -26.05 5.55 13.23
CA ARG A 52 -25.57 6.18 12.00
C ARG A 52 -26.62 7.08 11.34
N GLU A 53 -27.89 6.93 11.69
CA GLU A 53 -29.00 7.71 11.10
C GLU A 53 -29.25 9.05 11.81
N THR A 54 -28.61 9.35 12.93
CA THR A 54 -28.90 10.56 13.74
C THR A 54 -27.98 11.75 13.51
N HIS A 55 -27.05 11.72 12.54
CA HIS A 55 -26.05 12.79 12.38
C HIS A 55 -26.00 13.54 11.05
N GLU A 56 -26.98 13.38 10.17
CA GLU A 56 -27.12 14.21 8.97
C GLU A 56 -28.34 15.13 9.08
N ASN A 57 -28.14 16.35 9.59
CA ASN A 57 -28.95 17.53 9.26
C ASN A 57 -28.42 18.80 9.93
N ARG A 58 -27.40 19.44 9.32
CA ARG A 58 -27.17 20.88 9.47
C ARG A 58 -26.62 21.49 8.17
N THR A 59 -27.48 22.14 7.42
CA THR A 59 -27.13 23.04 6.30
C THR A 59 -26.66 24.41 6.83
N PRO A 60 -25.59 25.01 6.29
CA PRO A 60 -25.34 26.45 6.51
C PRO A 60 -25.98 27.30 5.40
N ARG A 61 -26.78 28.26 5.86
CA ARG A 61 -27.54 29.27 5.13
C ARG A 61 -26.62 30.39 4.61
N GLU A 62 -26.83 30.82 3.38
CA GLU A 62 -26.29 32.07 2.82
C GLU A 62 -26.81 33.30 3.60
N MET A 63 -25.95 34.30 3.82
CA MET A 63 -26.14 35.69 3.38
C MET A 63 -25.26 36.70 4.13
N ARG A 64 -24.77 37.65 3.32
CA ARG A 64 -24.65 39.11 3.52
C ARG A 64 -23.28 39.74 3.77
N GLU A 65 -23.05 40.70 2.88
CA GLU A 65 -21.94 41.60 2.65
C GLU A 65 -21.87 42.78 3.65
N ASN A 66 -20.75 43.50 3.54
CA ASN A 66 -20.49 44.91 3.82
C ASN A 66 -20.22 45.36 5.26
N ARG A 67 -18.94 45.61 5.55
CA ARG A 67 -18.50 46.85 6.21
C ARG A 67 -17.03 47.20 5.91
N GLU A 68 -16.85 48.45 5.47
CA GLU A 68 -15.61 49.13 5.07
C GLU A 68 -14.65 49.56 6.23
N PRO A 69 -13.42 50.01 5.93
CA PRO A 69 -12.26 49.95 6.83
C PRO A 69 -12.03 51.23 7.65
N ARG A 70 -11.31 51.12 8.79
CA ARG A 70 -10.84 52.26 9.58
C ARG A 70 -9.31 52.29 9.72
N GLY A 71 -8.71 53.24 9.01
CA GLY A 71 -7.74 54.23 9.48
C GLY A 71 -6.54 53.82 10.35
N GLY A 72 -5.37 53.77 9.70
CA GLY A 72 -4.13 54.51 9.98
C GLY A 72 -3.60 54.72 11.41
N LYS A 73 -2.32 54.35 11.62
CA LYS A 73 -1.20 55.25 12.01
C LYS A 73 0.09 54.43 12.32
N ASN A 74 1.18 54.80 11.65
CA ASN A 74 2.60 54.61 12.06
C ASN A 74 3.16 56.03 12.39
N PRO A 75 4.37 56.25 12.96
CA PRO A 75 5.40 55.38 13.57
C PRO A 75 5.89 55.98 14.95
N PRO A 76 7.09 55.66 15.52
CA PRO A 76 8.35 56.30 15.07
C PRO A 76 9.63 55.42 15.13
N GLN A 77 10.64 55.86 14.37
CA GLN A 77 12.03 55.38 14.35
C GLN A 77 12.78 55.70 15.66
N LYS A 78 13.80 54.89 16.00
CA LYS A 78 15.05 55.36 16.64
C LYS A 78 16.19 54.35 16.54
N ASP A 79 17.19 54.78 15.78
CA ASP A 79 18.61 54.89 16.14
C ASP A 79 19.54 53.68 16.30
N SER A 80 20.73 53.98 15.80
CA SER A 80 21.96 53.25 15.63
C SER A 80 22.63 52.77 16.93
N ARG A 81 23.21 51.57 16.89
CA ARG A 81 24.51 51.29 17.52
C ARG A 81 25.14 49.98 17.05
N VAL A 82 26.35 50.15 16.52
CA VAL A 82 27.30 49.15 16.06
C VAL A 82 27.73 48.23 17.21
N ARG A 83 27.70 46.91 17.00
CA ARG A 83 28.58 45.96 17.68
C ARG A 83 29.08 44.92 16.69
N LYS A 84 30.37 45.02 16.36
CA LYS A 84 31.17 43.95 15.77
C LYS A 84 31.13 42.76 16.72
N ASN A 85 30.85 41.57 16.19
CA ASN A 85 31.53 40.35 16.60
C ASN A 85 31.60 39.41 15.39
N THR A 86 32.82 39.22 14.95
CA THR A 86 33.32 38.23 14.00
C THR A 86 33.02 36.82 14.50
N PHE A 87 32.41 35.96 13.68
CA PHE A 87 32.67 34.52 13.70
C PHE A 87 32.31 33.91 12.33
N VAL A 88 33.37 33.56 11.60
CA VAL A 88 33.57 32.40 10.72
C VAL A 88 32.48 32.10 9.68
N GLU A 89 32.82 32.34 8.42
CA GLU A 89 32.13 31.82 7.24
C GLU A 89 31.95 30.30 7.35
N ARG A 90 30.69 29.85 7.35
CA ARG A 90 30.34 28.50 6.93
C ARG A 90 29.83 28.60 5.51
N ASP A 91 30.55 27.95 4.60
CA ASP A 91 30.18 27.77 3.22
C ASP A 91 28.73 27.32 3.09
N LYS A 92 27.94 28.18 2.46
CA LYS A 92 26.58 27.87 2.01
C LYS A 92 26.72 26.86 0.87
N ASN A 93 26.54 25.58 1.15
CA ASN A 93 26.19 24.62 0.11
C ASN A 93 24.79 25.00 -0.42
N LYS A 94 24.77 25.78 -1.51
CA LYS A 94 23.56 26.17 -2.23
C LYS A 94 23.06 24.96 -3.02
N ASN A 95 22.34 24.05 -2.36
CA ASN A 95 21.29 23.31 -3.02
C ASN A 95 19.95 23.79 -2.44
N GLY A 96 19.46 24.88 -3.04
CA GLY A 96 18.15 25.43 -2.75
C GLY A 96 17.05 24.48 -3.21
N GLY A 97 16.67 23.55 -2.35
CA GLY A 97 15.45 22.74 -2.47
C GLY A 97 14.31 23.34 -1.66
N GLY A 98 14.08 24.66 -1.78
CA GLY A 98 13.10 25.39 -1.00
C GLY A 98 12.14 26.16 -1.91
N ARG A 99 10.95 25.58 -2.15
CA ARG A 99 9.74 26.27 -2.65
C ARG A 99 9.89 27.08 -3.96
N ASP A 100 10.46 26.53 -5.02
CA ASP A 100 10.20 27.05 -6.36
C ASP A 100 8.97 26.37 -6.97
N LYS A 101 7.79 26.87 -6.54
CA LYS A 101 6.52 26.69 -7.25
C LYS A 101 6.52 27.62 -8.47
N ASN A 102 7.28 27.31 -9.53
CA ASN A 102 7.13 28.02 -10.80
C ASN A 102 7.29 27.07 -12.00
N ASN A 103 6.28 27.10 -12.87
CA ASN A 103 6.16 26.37 -14.13
C ASN A 103 7.18 26.81 -15.22
N ALA A 104 8.31 27.41 -14.84
CA ALA A 104 9.23 28.10 -15.77
C ALA A 104 10.42 27.28 -16.33
N ASP A 105 10.73 26.09 -15.81
CA ASP A 105 11.94 25.33 -16.20
C ASP A 105 11.91 24.69 -17.62
N GLY A 106 10.81 24.73 -18.37
CA GLY A 106 10.74 24.16 -19.74
C GLY A 106 11.03 22.65 -19.88
N ARG A 107 11.44 21.97 -18.80
CA ARG A 107 11.73 20.54 -18.77
C ARG A 107 10.47 19.73 -19.03
N LYS A 108 10.62 18.73 -19.91
CA LYS A 108 9.58 17.74 -20.20
C LYS A 108 9.37 16.82 -18.99
N ASP A 109 8.14 16.37 -18.81
CA ASP A 109 7.80 15.41 -17.75
C ASP A 109 8.39 14.03 -18.07
N THR A 110 8.91 13.35 -17.06
CA THR A 110 9.45 11.99 -17.20
C THR A 110 8.34 10.97 -16.88
N TYR A 111 7.70 10.45 -17.93
CA TYR A 111 6.68 9.39 -17.81
C TYR A 111 7.29 8.00 -17.68
N VAL A 112 8.46 7.80 -18.29
CA VAL A 112 9.18 6.53 -18.32
C VAL A 112 10.66 6.81 -18.08
N TYR A 113 11.32 5.97 -17.29
CA TYR A 113 12.75 6.04 -17.03
C TYR A 113 13.34 4.63 -16.85
N VAL A 114 14.66 4.49 -16.99
CA VAL A 114 15.35 3.21 -16.87
C VAL A 114 16.27 3.25 -15.66
N LEU A 115 16.22 2.20 -14.84
CA LEU A 115 17.09 2.04 -13.67
C LEU A 115 17.32 0.56 -13.40
N ASP A 116 18.58 0.17 -13.15
CA ASP A 116 18.99 -1.20 -12.80
C ASP A 116 18.52 -2.32 -13.76
N GLY A 117 18.35 -1.96 -15.04
CA GLY A 117 17.87 -2.85 -16.09
C GLY A 117 16.35 -3.03 -16.13
N ASN A 118 15.60 -2.26 -15.35
CA ASN A 118 14.13 -2.22 -15.39
C ASN A 118 13.65 -0.94 -16.10
N LEU A 119 12.46 -1.02 -16.68
CA LEU A 119 11.72 0.13 -17.21
C LEU A 119 10.72 0.58 -16.15
N TYR A 120 10.81 1.82 -15.68
CA TYR A 120 9.90 2.37 -14.68
C TYR A 120 8.87 3.29 -15.30
N ILE A 121 7.64 3.23 -14.81
CA ILE A 121 6.47 3.97 -15.30
C ILE A 121 5.95 4.88 -14.20
N ASN A 122 5.93 6.18 -14.46
CA ASN A 122 5.54 7.25 -13.55
C ASN A 122 4.19 7.86 -13.97
N LEU A 123 3.11 7.49 -13.27
CA LEU A 123 1.74 7.81 -13.69
C LEU A 123 1.12 9.03 -13.00
N THR A 124 1.59 9.40 -11.81
CA THR A 124 0.95 10.48 -11.05
C THR A 124 1.87 11.03 -9.98
N ASN A 125 1.60 12.27 -9.56
CA ASN A 125 2.16 12.86 -8.35
C ASN A 125 1.32 12.57 -7.09
N LYS A 126 0.08 12.09 -7.22
CA LYS A 126 -0.81 11.85 -6.08
C LYS A 126 -0.34 10.63 -5.29
N CYS A 127 -0.33 10.73 -3.97
CA CYS A 127 -0.06 9.61 -3.07
C CYS A 127 -0.92 9.77 -1.82
N SER A 128 -1.50 8.67 -1.33
CA SER A 128 -2.29 8.68 -0.10
C SER A 128 -1.41 8.71 1.16
N ASN A 129 -0.11 8.46 1.01
CA ASN A 129 0.89 8.59 2.06
C ASN A 129 1.71 9.89 1.89
N GLY A 130 2.04 10.51 3.01
CA GLY A 130 3.04 11.58 3.11
C GLY A 130 4.31 11.12 3.84
N CYS A 131 4.90 10.00 3.41
CA CYS A 131 5.98 9.34 4.17
C CYS A 131 7.13 10.30 4.47
N SER A 132 7.63 10.32 5.71
CA SER A 132 8.76 11.16 6.12
C SER A 132 10.04 10.85 5.35
N PHE A 133 10.25 9.58 5.00
CA PHE A 133 11.42 9.06 4.29
C PHE A 133 11.27 9.08 2.76
N CYS A 134 10.18 9.65 2.20
CA CYS A 134 9.99 9.63 0.76
C CYS A 134 10.97 10.59 0.07
N VAL A 135 11.72 10.08 -0.92
CA VAL A 135 12.71 10.87 -1.67
C VAL A 135 12.12 12.11 -2.34
N ARG A 136 10.82 12.09 -2.68
CA ARG A 136 10.12 13.25 -3.27
C ARG A 136 10.10 14.49 -2.36
N ASN A 137 10.34 14.33 -1.06
CA ASN A 137 10.36 15.43 -0.09
C ASN A 137 11.69 16.19 -0.12
N GLU A 138 12.77 15.52 -0.52
CA GLU A 138 14.13 16.06 -0.46
C GLU A 138 14.64 16.44 -1.86
N ARG A 139 14.17 15.73 -2.89
CA ARG A 139 14.72 15.84 -4.24
C ARG A 139 13.62 15.83 -5.28
N ALA A 140 13.81 16.66 -6.30
CA ALA A 140 12.94 16.67 -7.47
C ALA A 140 13.34 15.58 -8.49
N SER A 141 14.59 15.11 -8.41
CA SER A 141 15.16 14.08 -9.27
C SER A 141 15.52 12.82 -8.47
N TYR A 142 15.47 11.67 -9.15
CA TYR A 142 15.85 10.36 -8.63
C TYR A 142 16.79 9.69 -9.65
N TYR A 143 18.04 9.42 -9.27
CA TYR A 143 19.08 8.91 -10.17
C TYR A 143 19.17 9.70 -11.50
N GLY A 144 19.14 11.03 -11.41
CA GLY A 144 19.19 11.93 -12.58
C GLY A 144 17.86 12.13 -13.32
N ASN A 145 16.81 11.37 -13.00
CA ASN A 145 15.49 11.49 -13.63
C ASN A 145 14.60 12.46 -12.86
N TYR A 146 14.07 13.51 -13.49
CA TYR A 146 13.13 14.44 -12.86
C TYR A 146 11.72 13.84 -12.86
N LEU A 147 11.19 13.45 -11.70
CA LEU A 147 9.97 12.64 -11.61
C LEU A 147 8.69 13.43 -11.29
N TRP A 148 8.78 14.71 -10.95
CA TRP A 148 7.57 15.52 -10.78
C TRP A 148 6.90 15.78 -12.14
N LEU A 149 5.63 15.40 -12.26
CA LEU A 149 4.82 15.61 -13.45
C LEU A 149 4.22 17.02 -13.41
N ARG A 150 4.84 17.99 -14.10
CA ARG A 150 4.47 19.41 -14.01
C ARG A 150 3.27 19.77 -14.87
N HIS A 151 3.04 19.00 -15.93
CA HIS A 151 1.97 19.25 -16.90
C HIS A 151 0.74 18.37 -16.64
N GLY A 152 0.69 17.73 -15.46
CA GLY A 152 -0.39 16.83 -15.06
C GLY A 152 -0.07 15.36 -15.30
N ASP A 153 -0.97 14.49 -14.83
CA ASP A 153 -0.84 13.05 -14.98
C ASP A 153 -0.91 12.66 -16.48
N PRO A 154 0.01 11.83 -17.01
CA PRO A 154 -0.03 11.41 -18.41
C PRO A 154 -1.24 10.52 -18.71
N THR A 155 -1.66 10.53 -19.97
CA THR A 155 -2.59 9.52 -20.51
C THR A 155 -1.82 8.24 -20.84
N ALA A 156 -2.54 7.12 -21.00
CA ALA A 156 -1.93 5.84 -21.39
C ALA A 156 -1.17 5.96 -22.72
N GLU A 157 -1.69 6.71 -23.69
CA GLU A 157 -1.08 6.90 -25.01
C GLU A 157 0.27 7.62 -24.90
N LYS A 158 0.36 8.65 -24.05
CA LYS A 158 1.64 9.36 -23.80
C LYS A 158 2.68 8.44 -23.18
N VAL A 159 2.27 7.60 -22.24
CA VAL A 159 3.16 6.62 -21.60
C VAL A 159 3.61 5.58 -22.63
N ILE A 160 2.68 4.99 -23.37
CA ILE A 160 2.97 3.98 -24.41
C ILE A 160 3.88 4.55 -25.49
N ALA A 161 3.64 5.77 -25.96
CA ALA A 161 4.51 6.44 -26.91
C ALA A 161 5.93 6.67 -26.35
N ALA A 162 6.04 7.05 -25.08
CA ALA A 162 7.33 7.19 -24.41
C ALA A 162 8.06 5.86 -24.26
N ILE A 163 7.34 4.77 -23.95
CA ILE A 163 7.90 3.41 -23.91
C ILE A 163 8.38 3.00 -25.31
N GLY A 164 7.56 3.18 -26.35
CA GLY A 164 7.91 2.83 -27.73
C GLY A 164 9.12 3.59 -28.27
N GLY A 165 9.31 4.85 -27.83
CA GLY A 165 10.50 5.64 -28.14
C GLY A 165 11.82 5.05 -27.64
N LEU A 166 11.78 4.07 -26.72
CA LEU A 166 12.97 3.36 -26.23
C LEU A 166 13.43 2.23 -27.16
N GLY A 167 12.63 1.86 -28.17
CA GLY A 167 12.88 0.72 -29.06
C GLY A 167 12.40 -0.60 -28.46
N ASP A 168 13.14 -1.69 -28.70
CA ASP A 168 12.78 -3.01 -28.16
C ASP A 168 12.89 -3.05 -26.64
N ILE A 169 11.75 -3.25 -25.97
CA ILE A 169 11.65 -3.25 -24.52
C ILE A 169 11.92 -4.62 -23.89
N LYS A 170 12.01 -5.70 -24.67
CA LYS A 170 12.37 -7.03 -24.16
C LYS A 170 13.79 -7.10 -23.60
N ARG A 171 14.63 -6.11 -23.89
CA ARG A 171 15.96 -5.95 -23.27
C ARG A 171 15.89 -5.63 -21.78
N PHE A 172 14.75 -5.16 -21.27
CA PHE A 172 14.55 -4.88 -19.85
C PHE A 172 14.09 -6.13 -19.11
N LYS A 173 14.33 -6.17 -17.79
CA LYS A 173 13.93 -7.32 -16.95
C LYS A 173 12.43 -7.33 -16.69
N GLU A 174 11.86 -6.16 -16.42
CA GLU A 174 10.45 -5.94 -16.10
C GLU A 174 10.09 -4.46 -16.32
N ALA A 175 8.80 -4.19 -16.51
CA ALA A 175 8.20 -2.87 -16.40
C ALA A 175 7.63 -2.67 -14.99
N VAL A 176 8.01 -1.58 -14.31
CA VAL A 176 7.66 -1.32 -12.92
C VAL A 176 6.83 -0.05 -12.83
N PHE A 177 5.56 -0.19 -12.45
CA PHE A 177 4.71 0.94 -12.09
C PHE A 177 5.18 1.50 -10.75
N CYS A 178 5.95 2.58 -10.80
CA CYS A 178 6.57 3.22 -9.64
C CYS A 178 7.11 4.60 -10.02
N GLY A 179 6.83 5.60 -9.18
CA GLY A 179 7.27 6.99 -9.37
C GLY A 179 7.16 7.77 -8.07
N PHE A 180 6.95 9.08 -8.15
CA PHE A 180 6.75 9.91 -6.96
C PHE A 180 5.35 9.80 -6.35
N GLY A 181 4.36 9.33 -7.11
CA GLY A 181 3.01 9.03 -6.63
C GLY A 181 2.73 7.54 -6.44
N GLU A 182 1.48 7.28 -6.08
CA GLU A 182 0.89 5.95 -5.94
C GLU A 182 0.17 5.57 -7.24
N PRO A 183 0.65 4.58 -8.00
CA PRO A 183 0.11 4.24 -9.32
C PRO A 183 -1.39 3.91 -9.32
N THR A 184 -1.94 3.40 -8.21
CA THR A 184 -3.36 3.01 -8.15
C THR A 184 -4.33 4.20 -8.18
N TYR A 185 -3.88 5.46 -8.13
CA TYR A 185 -4.74 6.60 -8.48
C TYR A 185 -5.12 6.64 -9.96
N LYS A 186 -4.37 5.93 -10.80
CA LYS A 186 -4.48 5.93 -12.26
C LYS A 186 -4.74 4.53 -12.78
N MET A 187 -5.72 3.83 -12.18
CA MET A 187 -6.04 2.43 -12.51
C MET A 187 -6.33 2.20 -14.00
N ALA A 188 -7.03 3.13 -14.65
CA ALA A 188 -7.35 3.03 -16.07
C ALA A 188 -6.07 3.08 -16.93
N GLU A 189 -5.19 4.05 -16.67
CA GLU A 189 -3.92 4.18 -17.39
C GLU A 189 -2.96 3.05 -17.06
N LEU A 190 -2.89 2.63 -15.80
CA LEU A 190 -2.10 1.48 -15.36
C LEU A 190 -2.52 0.22 -16.13
N ALA A 191 -3.82 -0.07 -16.19
CA ALA A 191 -4.33 -1.24 -16.89
C ALA A 191 -4.02 -1.20 -18.40
N ALA A 192 -4.29 -0.08 -19.07
CA ALA A 192 -4.03 0.07 -20.50
C ALA A 192 -2.54 -0.05 -20.85
N VAL A 193 -1.66 0.55 -20.04
CA VAL A 193 -0.21 0.44 -20.23
C VAL A 193 0.27 -0.98 -19.93
N ALA A 194 -0.25 -1.63 -18.89
CA ALA A 194 0.12 -3.00 -18.55
C ALA A 194 -0.27 -3.98 -19.67
N ASP A 195 -1.49 -3.87 -20.20
CA ASP A 195 -1.98 -4.67 -21.33
C ASP A 195 -1.05 -4.50 -22.55
N TRP A 196 -0.64 -3.27 -22.86
CA TRP A 196 0.29 -3.00 -23.96
C TRP A 196 1.68 -3.60 -23.72
N VAL A 197 2.25 -3.43 -22.51
CA VAL A 197 3.57 -3.94 -22.15
C VAL A 197 3.59 -5.48 -22.18
N HIS A 198 2.53 -6.12 -21.67
CA HIS A 198 2.36 -7.58 -21.74
C HIS A 198 2.26 -8.08 -23.17
N ALA A 199 1.57 -7.36 -24.06
CA ALA A 199 1.53 -7.70 -25.49
C ALA A 199 2.92 -7.64 -26.15
N GLN A 200 3.85 -6.84 -25.60
CA GLN A 200 5.26 -6.83 -26.02
C GLN A 200 6.11 -7.93 -25.35
N GLY A 201 5.55 -8.72 -24.43
CA GLY A 201 6.22 -9.84 -23.77
C GLY A 201 7.16 -9.44 -22.63
N LEU A 202 7.02 -8.24 -22.05
CA LEU A 202 7.78 -7.80 -20.90
C LEU A 202 6.96 -7.98 -19.61
N PRO A 203 7.47 -8.65 -18.55
CA PRO A 203 6.75 -8.79 -17.29
C PRO A 203 6.50 -7.45 -16.60
N THR A 204 5.43 -7.37 -15.80
CA THR A 204 5.00 -6.14 -15.11
C THR A 204 4.98 -6.30 -13.59
N ARG A 205 5.40 -5.25 -12.89
CA ARG A 205 5.33 -5.14 -11.44
C ARG A 205 4.66 -3.86 -11.01
N LEU A 206 3.76 -3.96 -10.04
CA LEU A 206 3.19 -2.81 -9.34
C LEU A 206 3.91 -2.61 -8.01
N ASN A 207 4.59 -1.49 -7.84
CA ASN A 207 4.99 -1.02 -6.51
C ASN A 207 3.88 -0.13 -5.95
N THR A 208 3.36 -0.47 -4.78
CA THR A 208 2.24 0.25 -4.17
C THR A 208 2.42 0.37 -2.66
N ASN A 209 1.80 1.37 -2.06
CA ASN A 209 1.60 1.48 -0.62
C ASN A 209 0.48 0.56 -0.10
N GLY A 210 -0.24 -0.13 -0.99
CA GLY A 210 -1.29 -1.10 -0.67
C GLY A 210 -2.66 -0.52 -0.35
N GLN A 211 -2.84 0.80 -0.44
CA GLN A 211 -4.12 1.47 -0.13
C GLN A 211 -5.02 1.62 -1.37
N GLY A 212 -4.75 0.89 -2.45
CA GLY A 212 -5.44 1.02 -3.74
C GLY A 212 -6.96 0.89 -3.66
N ASN A 213 -7.45 -0.02 -2.82
CA ASN A 213 -8.90 -0.19 -2.62
C ASN A 213 -9.54 1.02 -1.93
N LEU A 214 -8.86 1.64 -0.95
CA LEU A 214 -9.34 2.87 -0.30
C LEU A 214 -9.32 4.06 -1.26
N ILE A 215 -8.24 4.19 -2.04
CA ILE A 215 -8.07 5.25 -3.04
C ILE A 215 -9.22 5.20 -4.07
N ASN A 216 -9.55 4.00 -4.56
CA ASN A 216 -10.54 3.80 -5.61
C ASN A 216 -11.97 3.55 -5.08
N LYS A 217 -12.14 3.42 -3.76
CA LYS A 217 -13.42 3.15 -3.08
C LYS A 217 -14.11 1.87 -3.56
N ARG A 218 -13.33 0.88 -4.00
CA ARG A 218 -13.79 -0.44 -4.50
C ARG A 218 -12.62 -1.42 -4.47
N ASP A 219 -12.91 -2.72 -4.62
CA ASP A 219 -11.86 -3.71 -4.80
C ASP A 219 -11.27 -3.60 -6.22
N ILE A 220 -9.98 -3.29 -6.32
CA ILE A 220 -9.24 -3.19 -7.59
C ILE A 220 -8.44 -4.46 -7.90
N VAL A 221 -8.28 -5.38 -6.95
CA VAL A 221 -7.43 -6.56 -7.11
C VAL A 221 -7.84 -7.43 -8.32
N PRO A 222 -9.15 -7.67 -8.58
CA PRO A 222 -9.55 -8.44 -9.76
C PRO A 222 -9.07 -7.85 -11.09
N GLU A 223 -8.89 -6.53 -11.18
CA GLU A 223 -8.41 -5.87 -12.40
C GLU A 223 -6.90 -6.02 -12.62
N LEU A 224 -6.15 -6.33 -11.56
CA LEU A 224 -4.70 -6.55 -11.64
C LEU A 224 -4.37 -7.95 -12.17
N LYS A 225 -5.31 -8.89 -12.03
CA LYS A 225 -5.11 -10.28 -12.45
C LYS A 225 -4.87 -10.37 -13.96
N GLY A 226 -3.77 -11.02 -14.33
CA GLY A 226 -3.37 -11.17 -15.73
C GLY A 226 -2.72 -9.91 -16.33
N ARG A 227 -2.67 -8.79 -15.59
CA ARG A 227 -2.03 -7.53 -16.01
C ARG A 227 -0.76 -7.21 -15.24
N ILE A 228 -0.70 -7.63 -13.97
CA ILE A 228 0.41 -7.41 -13.07
C ILE A 228 0.96 -8.76 -12.61
N ASP A 229 2.20 -9.07 -13.01
CA ASP A 229 2.85 -10.34 -12.67
C ASP A 229 3.33 -10.40 -11.23
N LEU A 230 3.60 -9.23 -10.62
CA LEU A 230 3.96 -9.10 -9.21
C LEU A 230 3.45 -7.80 -8.61
N VAL A 231 2.76 -7.89 -7.47
CA VAL A 231 2.44 -6.74 -6.63
C VAL A 231 3.44 -6.68 -5.46
N ASN A 232 4.15 -5.56 -5.34
CA ASN A 232 5.11 -5.30 -4.27
C ASN A 232 4.56 -4.22 -3.35
N VAL A 233 4.00 -4.66 -2.22
CA VAL A 233 3.37 -3.79 -1.22
C VAL A 233 4.41 -3.29 -0.22
N SER A 234 4.53 -1.97 -0.06
CA SER A 234 5.47 -1.34 0.87
C SER A 234 4.95 -1.38 2.31
N LEU A 235 5.40 -2.37 3.09
CA LEU A 235 4.92 -2.63 4.45
C LEU A 235 5.43 -1.58 5.45
N ASN A 236 6.73 -1.25 5.37
CA ASN A 236 7.45 -0.21 6.11
C ASN A 236 7.45 -0.28 7.67
N ALA A 237 6.47 -0.91 8.31
CA ALA A 237 6.40 -1.12 9.76
C ALA A 237 5.53 -2.35 10.08
N SER A 238 5.64 -2.88 11.30
CA SER A 238 4.97 -4.10 11.73
C SER A 238 3.59 -3.89 12.36
N SER A 239 3.16 -2.65 12.57
CA SER A 239 1.86 -2.32 13.16
C SER A 239 1.34 -0.95 12.70
N ALA A 240 0.06 -0.69 12.92
CA ALA A 240 -0.56 0.58 12.52
C ALA A 240 0.02 1.77 13.28
N GLU A 241 0.27 1.61 14.59
CA GLU A 241 0.83 2.61 15.49
C GLU A 241 2.26 3.01 15.09
N LYS A 242 3.03 2.05 14.56
CA LYS A 242 4.39 2.31 14.03
C LYS A 242 4.35 2.86 12.60
N TYR A 243 3.41 2.38 11.79
CA TYR A 243 3.26 2.78 10.39
C TYR A 243 2.83 4.23 10.23
N GLN A 244 1.83 4.67 10.99
CA GLN A 244 1.20 5.98 10.76
C GLN A 244 2.14 7.17 10.99
N PRO A 245 2.99 7.21 12.03
CA PRO A 245 3.94 8.31 12.23
C PRO A 245 4.93 8.49 11.08
N ILE A 246 5.37 7.40 10.44
CA ILE A 246 6.37 7.41 9.38
C ILE A 246 5.77 7.52 7.98
N CYS A 247 4.63 6.87 7.72
CA CYS A 247 3.98 6.87 6.40
C CYS A 247 2.96 7.99 6.24
N ARG A 248 2.39 8.47 7.35
CA ARG A 248 1.43 9.58 7.42
C ARG A 248 0.33 9.42 6.37
N SER A 249 -0.36 8.27 6.42
CA SER A 249 -1.47 8.01 5.51
C SER A 249 -2.59 9.02 5.79
N MET A 250 -3.19 9.53 4.73
CA MET A 250 -4.41 10.34 4.82
C MET A 250 -5.60 9.56 5.41
N PHE A 251 -5.52 8.23 5.44
CA PHE A 251 -6.52 7.35 6.04
C PHE A 251 -6.22 7.01 7.50
N GLY A 252 -5.21 7.62 8.12
CA GLY A 252 -4.81 7.27 9.49
C GLY A 252 -4.34 5.81 9.59
N GLU A 253 -4.56 5.21 10.76
CA GLU A 253 -4.24 3.81 11.03
C GLU A 253 -5.01 2.82 10.14
N ASN A 254 -6.19 3.20 9.64
CA ASN A 254 -6.94 2.39 8.67
C ASN A 254 -6.15 2.16 7.36
N GLY A 255 -5.21 3.05 7.02
CA GLY A 255 -4.32 2.85 5.88
C GLY A 255 -3.48 1.58 6.02
N PHE A 256 -3.03 1.24 7.24
CA PHE A 256 -2.30 0.01 7.52
C PHE A 256 -3.20 -1.22 7.39
N ALA A 257 -4.37 -1.19 8.02
CA ALA A 257 -5.33 -2.30 7.93
C ALA A 257 -5.73 -2.60 6.48
N ALA A 258 -5.99 -1.56 5.68
CA ALA A 258 -6.32 -1.70 4.27
C ALA A 258 -5.17 -2.24 3.43
N MET A 259 -3.92 -1.84 3.71
CA MET A 259 -2.74 -2.39 3.04
C MET A 259 -2.59 -3.89 3.30
N ILE A 260 -2.83 -4.34 4.54
CA ILE A 260 -2.79 -5.77 4.88
C ILE A 260 -3.94 -6.51 4.16
N GLU A 261 -5.14 -5.96 4.16
CA GLU A 261 -6.29 -6.58 3.47
C GLU A 261 -6.10 -6.64 1.96
N PHE A 262 -5.51 -5.62 1.35
CA PHE A 262 -5.16 -5.60 -0.06
C PHE A 262 -4.22 -6.77 -0.42
N ALA A 263 -3.17 -7.01 0.38
CA ALA A 263 -2.28 -8.15 0.18
C ALA A 263 -3.00 -9.52 0.34
N ARG A 264 -3.94 -9.63 1.29
CA ARG A 264 -4.80 -10.82 1.43
C ARG A 264 -5.67 -11.02 0.20
N LEU A 265 -6.28 -9.96 -0.31
CA LEU A 265 -7.09 -9.98 -1.52
C LEU A 265 -6.27 -10.42 -2.73
N CYS A 266 -5.04 -9.92 -2.91
CA CYS A 266 -4.15 -10.37 -3.97
C CYS A 266 -3.95 -11.89 -3.92
N LYS A 267 -3.59 -12.43 -2.75
CA LYS A 267 -3.44 -13.87 -2.56
C LYS A 267 -4.72 -14.64 -2.88
N ARG A 268 -5.88 -14.22 -2.35
CA ARG A 268 -7.18 -14.87 -2.59
C ARG A 268 -7.56 -14.90 -4.07
N ASN A 269 -7.23 -13.86 -4.82
CA ASN A 269 -7.55 -13.75 -6.25
C ASN A 269 -6.50 -14.42 -7.17
N GLY A 270 -5.40 -14.93 -6.61
CA GLY A 270 -4.30 -15.51 -7.38
C GLY A 270 -3.43 -14.47 -8.07
N VAL A 271 -3.32 -13.26 -7.50
CA VAL A 271 -2.37 -12.23 -7.92
C VAL A 271 -1.12 -12.38 -7.05
N ASN A 272 0.02 -12.66 -7.70
CA ASN A 272 1.30 -12.77 -7.00
C ASN A 272 1.60 -11.48 -6.25
N CYS A 273 1.83 -11.59 -4.96
CA CYS A 273 2.02 -10.45 -4.08
C CYS A 273 3.12 -10.74 -3.07
N ARG A 274 3.88 -9.71 -2.71
CA ARG A 274 4.82 -9.73 -1.59
C ARG A 274 4.76 -8.41 -0.83
N PHE A 275 5.08 -8.47 0.46
CA PHE A 275 5.45 -7.29 1.21
C PHE A 275 6.91 -6.95 0.97
N SER A 276 7.26 -5.68 1.19
CA SER A 276 8.63 -5.20 1.13
C SER A 276 8.92 -4.23 2.27
N VAL A 277 10.10 -4.36 2.87
CA VAL A 277 10.68 -3.42 3.85
C VAL A 277 12.12 -3.09 3.45
N VAL A 278 12.68 -2.02 4.02
CA VAL A 278 14.12 -1.73 3.95
C VAL A 278 14.74 -2.09 5.29
N ASP A 279 15.92 -2.70 5.29
CA ASP A 279 16.61 -3.19 6.49
C ASP A 279 17.05 -2.09 7.48
N CYS A 280 16.95 -0.81 7.11
CA CYS A 280 17.25 0.32 7.98
C CYS A 280 16.21 0.59 9.09
N ILE A 281 15.15 -0.22 9.21
CA ILE A 281 14.13 -0.08 10.26
C ILE A 281 14.47 -0.81 11.57
N GLY A 282 15.64 -1.46 11.62
CA GLY A 282 16.12 -2.22 12.78
C GLY A 282 15.74 -3.71 12.71
N GLU A 283 16.63 -4.58 13.20
CA GLU A 283 16.50 -6.03 13.08
C GLU A 283 15.23 -6.58 13.74
N GLU A 284 14.88 -6.08 14.93
CA GLU A 284 13.68 -6.48 15.65
C GLU A 284 12.40 -6.13 14.88
N GLU A 285 12.37 -4.96 14.25
CA GLU A 285 11.23 -4.49 13.45
C GLU A 285 11.12 -5.28 12.15
N VAL A 286 12.24 -5.56 11.48
CA VAL A 286 12.28 -6.45 10.32
C VAL A 286 11.77 -7.84 10.70
N ALA A 287 12.16 -8.39 11.85
CA ALA A 287 11.67 -9.67 12.35
C ALA A 287 10.17 -9.62 12.68
N ALA A 288 9.66 -8.52 13.23
CA ALA A 288 8.23 -8.32 13.45
C ALA A 288 7.44 -8.26 12.14
N CYS A 289 7.97 -7.57 11.12
CA CYS A 289 7.41 -7.56 9.77
C CYS A 289 7.38 -8.95 9.14
N LYS A 290 8.41 -9.79 9.36
CA LYS A 290 8.43 -11.19 8.89
C LYS A 290 7.28 -11.99 9.50
N ARG A 291 7.11 -11.94 10.83
CA ARG A 291 6.01 -12.62 11.53
C ARG A 291 4.64 -12.16 11.04
N LEU A 292 4.46 -10.86 10.82
CA LEU A 292 3.23 -10.30 10.27
C LEU A 292 2.95 -10.85 8.86
N ALA A 293 3.95 -10.82 7.98
CA ALA A 293 3.83 -11.31 6.61
C ALA A 293 3.50 -12.81 6.57
N GLU A 294 4.14 -13.62 7.42
CA GLU A 294 3.83 -15.04 7.62
C GLU A 294 2.39 -15.27 8.09
N GLY A 295 1.90 -14.48 9.07
CA GLY A 295 0.52 -14.55 9.55
C GLY A 295 -0.52 -14.16 8.50
N VAL A 296 -0.16 -13.32 7.53
CA VAL A 296 -0.98 -13.01 6.35
C VAL A 296 -0.82 -14.10 5.27
N GLY A 297 0.28 -14.84 5.32
CA GLY A 297 0.68 -15.84 4.34
C GLY A 297 1.10 -15.23 3.01
N VAL A 298 1.74 -14.06 3.05
CA VAL A 298 2.31 -13.34 1.90
C VAL A 298 3.82 -13.17 2.15
N PRO A 299 4.70 -13.48 1.18
CA PRO A 299 6.15 -13.39 1.39
C PRO A 299 6.61 -11.97 1.74
N LEU A 300 7.68 -11.86 2.53
CA LEU A 300 8.38 -10.59 2.78
C LEU A 300 9.71 -10.55 2.01
N TYR A 301 9.93 -9.46 1.27
CA TYR A 301 11.20 -9.12 0.67
C TYR A 301 11.89 -8.01 1.48
N VAL A 302 13.03 -8.32 2.09
CA VAL A 302 13.85 -7.34 2.82
C VAL A 302 14.88 -6.75 1.86
N ARG A 303 14.78 -5.44 1.62
CA ARG A 303 15.71 -4.70 0.76
C ARG A 303 16.86 -4.14 1.59
N LYS A 304 18.05 -4.13 1.00
CA LYS A 304 19.19 -3.40 1.56
C LYS A 304 18.98 -1.90 1.39
N TYR A 305 19.27 -1.13 2.42
CA TYR A 305 19.39 0.32 2.31
C TYR A 305 20.56 0.68 1.40
N ILE A 306 20.35 1.66 0.51
CA ILE A 306 21.36 2.14 -0.44
C ILE A 306 21.68 3.57 -0.01
N THR A 307 22.94 3.82 0.37
CA THR A 307 23.41 5.13 0.87
C THR A 307 23.62 6.17 -0.24
N ASP A 308 23.75 5.72 -1.49
CA ASP A 308 24.28 6.53 -2.60
C ASP A 308 23.21 6.86 -3.67
N SER A 309 21.99 7.20 -3.24
CA SER A 309 20.94 7.71 -4.14
C SER A 309 21.00 9.22 -4.24
#